data_AF-V4B853-F1
#
_entry.id   AF-V4B853-F1
#
_cell.length_a   1.000
_cell.length_b   1.000
_cell.length_c   1.000
_cell.angle_alpha   90.00
_cell.angle_beta   90.00
_cell.angle_gamma   90.00
#
_symmetry.space_group_name_H-M   'P 1'
#
loop_
_entity.id
_entity.type
_entity.pdbx_description
1 polymer ?
#
loop_
_entity_poly.entity_id
_entity_poly.type
_entity_poly.pdbx_seq_one_letter_code
_entity_poly.pdbx_strand_id
1 'polypeptide(L)'
;MASRFSCSICLEDFTKPKLIDCHHTFCEKCLSDHIRNFSLNNRFPCPMCRRDIQVPEGGVSAFSSNFYLEDTLKEPSASPNVIDKKIDGLDILKCDVCFGRQAIGDHELTPSARFKCKECQQFMCGDCKTTHDSFSGCFNHVVLSLEDLELFEESPGDSLKREEKIFCPKHPKDLLEFFCRDCWISVCYKCSATVHNGHKIQEIDEGVKADAIKEVEDLKYQITYTKGNIEEYLNSLVFSISTLQISTHATCDKIDDHIAKMCQELKKKGEILKTD
;
A
#
# COMPACT_ATOMS: atom_id res chain seq x y z
N MET A 1 0.20 11.31 -17.85
CA MET A 1 -0.47 10.83 -16.62
C MET A 1 0.39 9.71 -16.07
N ALA A 2 0.99 9.87 -14.89
CA ALA A 2 1.77 8.78 -14.30
C ALA A 2 0.80 7.62 -13.99
N SER A 3 1.09 6.43 -14.54
CA SER A 3 0.38 5.21 -14.19
C SER A 3 0.41 5.05 -12.67
N ARG A 4 -0.71 4.70 -12.03
CA ARG A 4 -0.78 4.51 -10.56
C ARG A 4 0.08 3.34 -10.05
N PHE A 5 0.81 2.68 -10.94
CA PHE A 5 1.58 1.46 -10.72
C PHE A 5 3.07 1.59 -11.08
N SER A 6 3.57 2.79 -11.40
CA SER A 6 5.00 2.99 -11.70
C SER A 6 5.72 3.80 -10.61
N CYS A 7 7.00 3.50 -10.44
CA CYS A 7 7.88 4.22 -9.53
C CYS A 7 8.19 5.61 -10.10
N SER A 8 8.02 6.67 -9.30
CA SER A 8 8.26 8.03 -9.77
C SER A 8 9.74 8.43 -9.92
N ILE A 9 10.68 7.56 -9.55
CA ILE A 9 12.11 7.78 -9.74
C ILE A 9 12.58 7.18 -11.08
N CYS A 10 12.39 5.88 -11.29
CA CYS A 10 12.80 5.21 -12.53
C CYS A 10 11.74 5.26 -13.64
N LEU A 11 10.50 5.61 -13.31
CA LEU A 11 9.33 5.64 -14.21
C LEU A 11 8.92 4.25 -14.76
N GLU A 12 9.50 3.18 -14.21
CA GLU A 12 9.19 1.78 -14.51
C GLU A 12 8.28 1.17 -13.42
N ASP A 13 7.82 -0.06 -13.64
CA ASP A 13 7.04 -0.82 -12.65
C ASP A 13 7.83 -1.07 -11.37
N PHE A 14 7.12 -1.17 -10.24
CA PHE A 14 7.80 -1.33 -8.95
C PHE A 14 8.52 -2.67 -8.83
N THR A 15 9.81 -2.60 -8.52
CA THR A 15 10.62 -3.75 -8.10
C THR A 15 10.93 -3.62 -6.61
N LYS A 16 10.46 -4.58 -5.79
CA LYS A 16 10.56 -4.54 -4.31
C LYS A 16 10.10 -3.19 -3.74
N PRO A 17 8.80 -2.85 -3.88
CA PRO A 17 8.26 -1.55 -3.48
C PRO A 17 8.40 -1.32 -1.97
N LYS A 18 9.03 -0.22 -1.58
CA LYS A 18 9.17 0.23 -0.19
C LYS A 18 8.23 1.40 0.09
N LEU A 19 7.35 1.22 1.07
CA LEU A 19 6.45 2.22 1.61
C LEU A 19 7.17 2.98 2.74
N ILE A 20 7.30 4.30 2.58
CA ILE A 20 7.94 5.17 3.59
C ILE A 20 6.89 5.94 4.40
N ASP A 21 7.28 6.60 5.49
CA ASP A 21 6.37 7.23 6.47
C ASP A 21 5.42 8.31 5.91
N CYS A 22 5.74 8.89 4.75
CA CYS A 22 4.82 9.80 4.05
C CYS A 22 3.82 9.10 3.13
N HIS A 23 3.78 7.76 3.16
CA HIS A 23 2.93 6.86 2.38
C HIS A 23 3.19 6.88 0.86
N HIS A 24 4.33 7.42 0.43
CA HIS A 24 4.79 7.23 -0.95
C HIS A 24 5.57 5.92 -1.07
N THR A 25 5.52 5.31 -2.25
CA THR A 25 6.21 4.05 -2.53
C THR A 25 7.25 4.23 -3.64
N PHE A 26 8.39 3.55 -3.50
CA PHE A 26 9.49 3.56 -4.47
C PHE A 26 10.14 2.18 -4.56
N CYS A 27 10.81 1.85 -5.67
CA CYS A 27 11.63 0.64 -5.73
C CYS A 27 12.75 0.71 -4.67
N GLU A 28 13.07 -0.40 -4.01
CA GLU A 28 14.12 -0.47 -2.99
C GLU A 28 15.46 0.09 -3.49
N LYS A 29 15.84 -0.24 -4.73
CA LYS A 29 17.07 0.27 -5.36
C LYS A 29 17.00 1.79 -5.59
N CYS A 30 15.89 2.29 -6.15
CA CYS A 30 15.71 3.72 -6.41
C CYS A 30 15.75 4.53 -5.11
N LEU A 31 15.11 4.03 -4.06
CA LEU A 31 15.13 4.66 -2.75
C LEU A 31 16.53 4.62 -2.12
N SER A 32 17.26 3.51 -2.28
CA SER A 32 18.64 3.37 -1.83
C SER A 32 19.57 4.39 -2.50
N ASP A 33 19.47 4.54 -3.82
CA ASP A 33 20.28 5.50 -4.57
C ASP A 33 19.91 6.94 -4.20
N HIS A 34 18.62 7.23 -3.99
CA HIS A 34 18.16 8.54 -3.52
C HIS A 34 18.71 8.88 -2.13
N ILE A 35 18.60 7.95 -1.17
CA ILE A 35 19.12 8.14 0.19
C ILE A 35 20.64 8.33 0.16
N ARG A 36 21.38 7.58 -0.65
CA ARG A 36 22.84 7.76 -0.79
C ARG A 36 23.23 9.17 -1.24
N ASN A 37 22.43 9.79 -2.11
CA ASN A 37 22.75 11.10 -2.67
C ASN A 37 22.23 12.27 -1.82
N PHE A 38 21.13 12.09 -1.09
CA PHE A 38 20.40 13.19 -0.44
C PHE A 38 20.24 13.03 1.07
N SER A 39 20.83 11.99 1.69
CA SER A 39 20.73 11.81 3.13
C SER A 39 21.67 12.73 3.90
N LEU A 40 21.13 13.33 4.96
CA LEU A 40 21.85 14.14 5.94
C LEU A 40 21.35 13.74 7.33
N ASN A 41 22.25 13.44 8.25
CA ASN A 41 21.92 13.05 9.64
C ASN A 41 20.89 11.89 9.71
N ASN A 42 21.04 10.88 8.87
CA ASN A 42 20.15 9.71 8.80
C ASN A 42 18.69 10.06 8.43
N ARG A 43 18.49 11.18 7.73
CA ARG A 43 17.19 11.60 7.20
C ARG A 43 17.32 12.00 5.74
N PHE A 44 16.22 11.97 4.99
CA PHE A 44 16.21 12.34 3.56
C PHE A 44 14.85 12.94 3.16
N PRO A 45 14.82 13.86 2.19
CA PRO A 45 13.57 14.39 1.65
C PRO A 45 12.91 13.37 0.73
N CYS A 46 11.62 13.10 0.93
CA CYS A 46 10.83 12.27 0.03
C CYS A 46 10.86 12.83 -1.42
N PRO A 47 11.14 12.01 -2.45
CA PRO A 47 11.17 12.46 -3.84
C PRO A 47 9.86 13.09 -4.35
N MET A 48 8.71 12.70 -3.77
CA MET A 48 7.38 13.12 -4.21
C MET A 48 6.87 14.36 -3.48
N CYS A 49 6.89 14.34 -2.14
CA CYS A 49 6.29 15.39 -1.32
C CYS A 49 7.30 16.21 -0.52
N ARG A 50 8.60 15.89 -0.62
CA ARG A 50 9.71 16.53 0.10
C ARG A 50 9.64 16.49 1.63
N ARG A 51 8.69 15.74 2.21
CA ARG A 51 8.67 15.48 3.66
C ARG A 51 9.98 14.83 4.08
N ASP A 52 10.53 15.28 5.20
CA ASP A 52 11.79 14.77 5.74
C ASP A 52 11.55 13.46 6.50
N ILE A 53 12.15 12.38 6.02
CA ILE A 53 11.92 11.00 6.46
C ILE A 53 13.16 10.45 7.16
N GLN A 54 12.97 9.78 8.29
CA GLN A 54 14.05 9.10 8.99
C GLN A 54 14.37 7.77 8.31
N VAL A 55 15.65 7.48 8.11
CA VAL A 55 16.09 6.17 7.64
C VAL A 55 16.06 5.19 8.83
N PRO A 56 15.37 4.04 8.73
CA PRO A 56 15.37 3.02 9.77
C PRO A 56 16.79 2.50 10.03
N GLU A 57 17.02 1.95 11.23
CA GLU A 57 18.33 1.38 11.60
C GLU A 57 18.80 0.26 10.65
N GLY A 58 17.86 -0.52 10.09
CA GLY A 58 18.15 -1.54 9.09
C GLY A 58 18.26 -1.01 7.65
N GLY A 59 18.37 0.31 7.46
CA GLY A 59 18.46 0.95 6.16
C GLY A 59 17.17 0.84 5.36
N VAL A 60 17.30 0.87 4.02
CA VAL A 60 16.16 0.92 3.10
C VAL A 60 15.31 -0.36 3.15
N SER A 61 15.94 -1.51 3.35
CA SER A 61 15.26 -2.80 3.40
C SER A 61 14.31 -2.92 4.60
N ALA A 62 14.55 -2.13 5.66
CA ALA A 62 13.71 -2.09 6.86
C ALA A 62 12.47 -1.22 6.74
N PHE A 63 12.30 -0.47 5.64
CA PHE A 63 10.98 0.07 5.29
C PHE A 63 10.03 -1.07 4.93
N SER A 64 8.76 -0.90 5.29
CA SER A 64 7.71 -1.87 4.99
C SER A 64 7.57 -2.07 3.48
N SER A 65 7.46 -3.31 3.05
CA SER A 65 7.06 -3.62 1.67
C SER A 65 5.61 -3.18 1.44
N ASN A 66 5.32 -2.63 0.26
CA ASN A 66 3.94 -2.33 -0.11
C ASN A 66 3.28 -3.58 -0.71
N PHE A 67 2.74 -4.42 0.17
CA PHE A 67 2.13 -5.71 -0.20
C PHE A 67 0.98 -5.57 -1.21
N TYR A 68 0.24 -4.46 -1.19
CA TYR A 68 -0.81 -4.18 -2.18
C TYR A 68 -0.23 -4.07 -3.59
N LEU A 69 0.91 -3.39 -3.74
CA LEU A 69 1.60 -3.28 -5.03
C LEU A 69 2.33 -4.58 -5.38
N GLU A 70 2.92 -5.27 -4.42
CA GLU A 70 3.52 -6.59 -4.68
C GLU A 70 2.49 -7.61 -5.18
N ASP A 71 1.25 -7.60 -4.66
CA ASP A 71 0.18 -8.50 -5.10
C ASP A 71 -0.47 -8.04 -6.41
N THR A 72 -0.66 -6.73 -6.60
CA THR A 72 -1.30 -6.19 -7.83
C THR A 72 -0.37 -6.20 -9.05
N LEU A 73 0.96 -6.12 -8.84
CA LEU A 73 1.97 -6.20 -9.91
C LEU A 73 2.44 -7.62 -10.19
N LYS A 74 2.11 -8.60 -9.32
CA LYS A 74 2.19 -10.01 -9.69
C LYS A 74 1.14 -10.25 -10.77
N GLU A 75 1.56 -10.23 -12.04
CA GLU A 75 0.77 -10.79 -13.13
C GLU A 75 0.20 -12.15 -12.68
N PRO A 76 -1.07 -12.50 -13.02
CA PRO A 76 -1.64 -13.81 -12.73
C PRO A 76 -0.91 -14.99 -13.41
N SER A 77 0.25 -14.75 -14.03
CA SER A 77 1.05 -15.72 -14.76
C SER A 77 2.44 -15.98 -14.18
N ALA A 78 2.82 -15.42 -13.02
CA ALA A 78 4.12 -15.75 -12.43
C ALA A 78 4.12 -15.75 -10.90
N SER A 79 3.43 -16.73 -10.31
CA SER A 79 3.91 -17.24 -9.02
C SER A 79 5.33 -17.78 -9.23
N PRO A 80 6.31 -17.52 -8.35
CA PRO A 80 7.71 -17.99 -8.49
C PRO A 80 7.85 -19.53 -8.61
N ASN A 81 6.73 -20.25 -8.44
CA ASN A 81 6.63 -21.67 -8.28
C ASN A 81 5.92 -22.40 -9.42
N VAL A 82 5.58 -21.74 -10.54
CA VAL A 82 5.12 -22.40 -11.77
C VAL A 82 6.34 -22.86 -12.59
N ILE A 83 6.35 -24.12 -13.04
CA ILE A 83 7.53 -24.79 -13.63
C ILE A 83 7.71 -24.49 -15.14
N ASP A 84 6.88 -23.63 -15.73
CA ASP A 84 6.58 -23.52 -17.17
C ASP A 84 5.49 -24.49 -17.64
N LYS A 85 4.57 -23.92 -18.44
CA LYS A 85 3.49 -24.52 -19.25
C LYS A 85 2.41 -25.28 -18.48
N LYS A 86 1.21 -24.66 -18.49
CA LYS A 86 -0.08 -25.33 -18.29
C LYS A 86 -0.09 -26.67 -19.03
N ILE A 87 -0.31 -27.78 -18.32
CA ILE A 87 -0.78 -29.03 -18.92
C ILE A 87 -2.29 -29.02 -18.71
N ASP A 88 -3.06 -29.08 -19.80
CA ASP A 88 -4.53 -29.07 -19.78
C ASP A 88 -5.18 -27.90 -19.02
N GLY A 89 -4.49 -26.76 -18.92
CA GLY A 89 -5.04 -25.54 -18.33
C GLY A 89 -4.77 -25.34 -16.83
N LEU A 90 -4.13 -26.31 -16.16
CA LEU A 90 -3.86 -26.26 -14.72
C LEU A 90 -2.43 -25.79 -14.37
N ASP A 91 -2.31 -25.05 -13.26
CA ASP A 91 -1.05 -24.58 -12.72
C ASP A 91 -0.28 -25.73 -12.04
N ILE A 92 0.93 -26.02 -12.52
CA ILE A 92 1.80 -27.04 -11.91
C ILE A 92 2.54 -26.42 -10.71
N LEU A 93 2.15 -26.79 -9.49
CA LEU A 93 2.77 -26.33 -8.25
C LEU A 93 4.04 -27.12 -7.93
N LYS A 94 5.12 -26.47 -7.47
CA LYS A 94 6.35 -27.15 -6.98
C LYS A 94 6.18 -27.72 -5.57
N CYS A 95 6.89 -28.81 -5.26
CA CYS A 95 7.01 -29.31 -3.90
C CYS A 95 7.89 -28.41 -3.00
N ASP A 96 7.34 -27.95 -1.87
CA ASP A 96 8.00 -27.08 -0.89
C ASP A 96 9.21 -27.72 -0.23
N VAL A 97 9.06 -28.99 0.11
CA VAL A 97 10.07 -29.75 0.84
C VAL A 97 11.28 -30.04 -0.05
N CYS A 98 11.05 -30.33 -1.33
CA CYS A 98 12.12 -30.55 -2.31
C CYS A 98 12.79 -29.25 -2.73
N PHE A 99 12.03 -28.17 -2.91
CA PHE A 99 12.60 -26.86 -3.27
C PHE A 99 13.52 -26.29 -2.17
N GLY A 100 13.20 -26.56 -0.90
CA GLY A 100 14.01 -26.12 0.25
C GLY A 100 15.32 -26.88 0.47
N ARG A 101 15.60 -27.96 -0.26
CA ARG A 101 16.85 -28.72 -0.16
C ARG A 101 17.75 -28.39 -1.35
N GLN A 102 18.92 -27.84 -1.06
CA GLN A 102 19.97 -27.59 -2.05
C GLN A 102 20.22 -28.88 -2.84
N ALA A 103 20.13 -28.82 -4.17
CA ALA A 103 20.23 -29.96 -5.06
C ALA A 103 21.48 -30.80 -4.74
N ILE A 104 21.27 -32.00 -4.19
CA ILE A 104 22.33 -33.02 -4.08
C ILE A 104 22.10 -33.94 -5.28
N GLY A 105 22.90 -33.74 -6.34
CA GLY A 105 22.96 -34.63 -7.49
C GLY A 105 22.22 -34.14 -8.74
N ASP A 106 22.60 -34.74 -9.87
CA ASP A 106 22.38 -34.31 -11.25
C ASP A 106 20.92 -34.42 -11.76
N HIS A 107 19.92 -34.24 -10.91
CA HIS A 107 18.52 -34.24 -11.28
C HIS A 107 17.94 -32.81 -11.28
N GLU A 108 17.83 -32.23 -12.47
CA GLU A 108 17.40 -30.85 -12.75
C GLU A 108 15.89 -30.56 -12.52
N LEU A 109 15.07 -31.49 -12.01
CA LEU A 109 13.63 -31.26 -11.84
C LEU A 109 13.18 -31.39 -10.39
N THR A 110 12.79 -30.26 -9.79
CA THR A 110 11.98 -30.24 -8.56
C THR A 110 10.65 -30.95 -8.83
N PRO A 111 10.29 -32.01 -8.09
CA PRO A 111 9.04 -32.73 -8.34
C PRO A 111 7.80 -31.84 -8.16
N SER A 112 6.80 -32.02 -9.03
CA SER A 112 5.50 -31.35 -8.89
C SER A 112 4.80 -31.79 -7.60
N ALA A 113 4.23 -30.84 -6.89
CA ALA A 113 3.33 -31.12 -5.79
C ALA A 113 2.05 -31.76 -6.31
N ARG A 114 1.58 -32.76 -5.57
CA ARG A 114 0.29 -33.45 -5.81
C ARG A 114 -0.60 -33.44 -4.57
N PHE A 115 -0.08 -32.91 -3.46
CA PHE A 115 -0.75 -32.92 -2.17
C PHE A 115 -0.53 -31.59 -1.44
N LYS A 116 -1.51 -31.17 -0.64
CA LYS A 116 -1.43 -30.06 0.31
C LYS A 116 -1.79 -30.57 1.71
N CYS A 117 -0.93 -30.31 2.68
CA CYS A 117 -1.30 -30.51 4.09
C CYS A 117 -2.00 -29.26 4.63
N LYS A 118 -3.17 -29.41 5.25
CA LYS A 118 -3.98 -28.30 5.79
C LYS A 118 -3.33 -27.65 7.01
N GLU A 119 -2.66 -28.42 7.86
CA GLU A 119 -2.05 -27.93 9.08
C GLU A 119 -0.67 -27.33 8.81
N CYS A 120 0.15 -28.00 7.98
CA CYS A 120 1.47 -27.49 7.60
C CYS A 120 1.41 -26.38 6.55
N GLN A 121 0.31 -26.28 5.80
CA GLN A 121 0.15 -25.39 4.64
C GLN A 121 1.27 -25.58 3.60
N GLN A 122 1.75 -26.82 3.48
CA GLN A 122 2.85 -27.20 2.59
C GLN A 122 2.35 -28.03 1.41
N PHE A 123 2.86 -27.71 0.23
CA PHE A 123 2.64 -28.45 -1.00
C PHE A 123 3.74 -29.50 -1.18
N MET A 124 3.36 -30.75 -1.41
CA MET A 124 4.27 -31.90 -1.38
C MET A 124 4.10 -32.78 -2.61
N CYS A 125 5.21 -33.33 -3.11
CA CYS A 125 5.16 -34.47 -4.02
C CYS A 125 4.79 -35.76 -3.26
N GLY A 126 4.58 -36.86 -3.98
CA GLY A 126 4.26 -38.15 -3.38
C GLY A 126 5.25 -38.59 -2.29
N ASP A 127 6.55 -38.48 -2.57
CA ASP A 127 7.59 -38.93 -1.63
C ASP A 127 7.63 -38.09 -0.34
N CYS A 128 7.45 -36.78 -0.48
CA CYS A 128 7.39 -35.87 0.66
C CYS A 128 6.11 -36.08 1.48
N LYS A 129 5.00 -36.43 0.83
CA LYS A 129 3.76 -36.83 1.49
C LYS A 129 3.93 -38.11 2.30
N THR A 130 4.55 -39.14 1.73
CA THR A 130 4.84 -40.39 2.47
C THR A 130 5.74 -40.15 3.68
N THR A 131 6.75 -39.29 3.52
CA THR A 131 7.64 -38.91 4.62
C THR A 131 6.89 -38.13 5.71
N HIS A 132 6.02 -37.20 5.30
CA HIS A 132 5.19 -36.40 6.18
C HIS A 132 4.21 -37.26 6.98
N ASP A 133 3.50 -38.18 6.33
CA ASP A 133 2.54 -39.07 7.00
C ASP A 133 3.22 -40.00 8.01
N SER A 134 4.46 -40.40 7.73
CA SER A 134 5.24 -41.29 8.59
C SER A 134 5.93 -40.56 9.76
N PHE A 135 5.92 -39.23 9.77
CA PHE A 135 6.53 -38.42 10.82
C PHE A 135 5.58 -38.27 12.01
N SER A 136 6.05 -38.61 13.21
CA SER A 136 5.22 -38.64 14.43
C SER A 136 4.54 -37.29 14.76
N GLY A 137 5.15 -36.17 14.36
CA GLY A 137 4.59 -34.83 14.52
C GLY A 137 3.53 -34.44 13.48
N CYS A 138 3.30 -35.25 12.44
CA CYS A 138 2.41 -34.94 11.32
C CYS A 138 1.41 -36.07 11.01
N PHE A 139 1.42 -37.16 11.78
CA PHE A 139 0.59 -38.35 11.55
C PHE A 139 -0.93 -38.08 11.52
N ASN A 140 -1.39 -37.04 12.21
CA ASN A 140 -2.81 -36.66 12.28
C ASN A 140 -3.17 -35.47 11.37
N HIS A 141 -2.24 -34.97 10.57
CA HIS A 141 -2.51 -33.87 9.66
C HIS A 141 -3.38 -34.32 8.49
N VAL A 142 -4.31 -33.46 8.09
CA VAL A 142 -5.15 -33.68 6.91
C VAL A 142 -4.35 -33.32 5.68
N VAL A 143 -4.00 -34.34 4.88
CA VAL A 143 -3.33 -34.19 3.60
C VAL A 143 -4.32 -34.45 2.47
N LEU A 144 -4.59 -33.42 1.67
CA LEU A 144 -5.52 -33.46 0.55
C LEU A 144 -4.74 -33.61 -0.75
N SER A 145 -5.23 -34.42 -1.70
CA SER A 145 -4.68 -34.40 -3.05
C SER A 145 -5.14 -33.11 -3.76
N LEU A 146 -4.35 -32.63 -4.72
CA LEU A 146 -4.76 -31.47 -5.52
C LEU A 146 -6.00 -31.78 -6.37
N GLU A 147 -6.15 -33.03 -6.82
CA GLU A 147 -7.33 -33.54 -7.52
C GLU A 147 -8.59 -33.49 -6.64
N ASP A 148 -8.46 -33.78 -5.34
CA ASP A 148 -9.59 -33.69 -4.39
C ASP A 148 -9.97 -32.23 -4.08
N LEU A 149 -9.02 -31.29 -4.15
CA LEU A 149 -9.27 -29.86 -3.90
C LEU A 149 -10.04 -29.19 -5.06
N GLU A 150 -9.84 -29.65 -6.29
CA GLU A 150 -10.58 -29.20 -7.48
C GLU A 150 -12.08 -29.55 -7.41
N LEU A 151 -12.45 -30.63 -6.71
CA LEU A 151 -13.85 -31.04 -6.54
C LEU A 151 -14.62 -30.18 -5.51
N PHE A 152 -13.93 -29.35 -4.72
CA PHE A 152 -14.55 -28.44 -3.73
C PHE A 152 -14.72 -26.99 -4.25
N GLU A 153 -14.38 -26.72 -5.52
CA GLU A 153 -14.44 -25.38 -6.14
C GLU A 153 -15.86 -24.81 -6.39
N GLU A 154 -16.93 -25.53 -6.02
CA GLU A 154 -18.30 -24.97 -6.11
C GLU A 154 -18.60 -23.92 -5.02
N SER A 155 -17.70 -23.70 -4.05
CA SER A 155 -17.80 -22.62 -3.07
C SER A 155 -16.95 -21.41 -3.47
N PRO A 156 -17.55 -20.22 -3.70
CA PRO A 156 -16.79 -19.03 -4.06
C PRO A 156 -15.98 -18.52 -2.87
N GLY A 157 -14.71 -18.91 -2.77
CA GLY A 157 -13.77 -18.34 -1.80
C GLY A 157 -12.50 -19.13 -1.53
N ASP A 158 -12.50 -20.45 -1.73
CA ASP A 158 -11.38 -21.29 -1.31
C ASP A 158 -10.40 -21.51 -2.47
N SER A 159 -9.72 -20.45 -2.90
CA SER A 159 -8.63 -20.59 -3.87
C SER A 159 -7.49 -21.39 -3.22
N LEU A 160 -6.89 -22.32 -3.99
CA LEU A 160 -5.63 -23.06 -3.72
C LEU A 160 -4.39 -22.18 -3.44
N LYS A 161 -4.58 -20.92 -3.06
CA LYS A 161 -3.55 -19.97 -2.72
C LYS A 161 -2.81 -20.48 -1.48
N ARG A 162 -1.49 -20.55 -1.62
CA ARG A 162 -0.59 -20.67 -0.48
C ARG A 162 -0.75 -19.38 0.32
N GLU A 163 -1.21 -19.46 1.57
CA GLU A 163 -1.25 -18.28 2.44
C GLU A 163 0.20 -17.77 2.59
N GLU A 164 0.50 -16.62 1.99
CA GLU A 164 1.83 -16.03 2.08
C GLU A 164 2.09 -15.67 3.55
N LYS A 165 2.92 -16.46 4.21
CA LYS A 165 3.38 -16.20 5.57
C LYS A 165 4.10 -14.85 5.59
N ILE A 166 3.50 -13.87 6.26
CA ILE A 166 4.08 -12.52 6.39
C ILE A 166 4.98 -12.49 7.63
N PHE A 167 6.26 -12.24 7.40
CA PHE A 167 7.27 -12.16 8.44
C PHE A 167 7.46 -10.73 8.93
N CYS A 168 7.83 -10.59 10.21
CA CYS A 168 8.11 -9.30 10.80
C CYS A 168 9.35 -8.66 10.16
N PRO A 169 9.29 -7.39 9.71
CA PRO A 169 10.44 -6.72 9.10
C PRO A 169 11.60 -6.52 10.09
N LYS A 170 11.30 -6.38 11.39
CA LYS A 170 12.31 -6.30 12.47
C LYS A 170 12.82 -7.66 12.91
N HIS A 171 12.01 -8.70 12.74
CA HIS A 171 12.31 -10.06 13.18
C HIS A 171 12.00 -11.05 12.06
N PRO A 172 12.88 -11.18 11.03
CA PRO A 172 12.55 -11.85 9.77
C PRO A 172 12.23 -13.35 9.85
N LYS A 173 12.43 -13.97 11.02
CA LYS A 173 12.10 -15.38 11.29
C LYS A 173 10.77 -15.56 12.00
N ASP A 174 10.17 -14.47 12.47
CA ASP A 174 9.00 -14.49 13.35
C ASP A 174 7.78 -13.93 12.58
N LEU A 175 6.67 -14.65 12.62
CA LEU A 175 5.45 -14.32 11.88
C LEU A 175 4.68 -13.17 12.55
N LEU A 176 4.00 -12.37 11.73
CA LEU A 176 3.05 -11.35 12.20
C LEU A 176 1.69 -11.97 12.51
N GLU A 177 1.61 -12.74 13.61
CA GLU A 177 0.41 -13.50 14.01
C GLU A 177 -0.49 -12.77 15.02
N PHE A 178 -0.03 -11.64 15.56
CA PHE A 178 -0.76 -10.89 16.57
C PHE A 178 -1.12 -9.49 16.10
N PHE A 179 -2.18 -8.91 16.64
CA PHE A 179 -2.61 -7.54 16.40
C PHE A 179 -2.62 -6.73 17.70
N CYS A 180 -1.94 -5.58 17.67
CA CYS A 180 -1.93 -4.63 18.78
C CYS A 180 -3.02 -3.58 18.55
N ARG A 181 -4.08 -3.58 19.36
CA ARG A 181 -5.21 -2.63 19.21
C ARG A 181 -4.88 -1.21 19.63
N ASP A 182 -3.93 -1.03 20.54
CA ASP A 182 -3.53 0.32 20.96
C ASP A 182 -2.70 1.02 19.86
N CYS A 183 -1.99 0.25 19.03
CA CYS A 183 -1.16 0.77 17.95
C CYS A 183 -1.76 0.57 16.55
N TRP A 184 -2.84 -0.21 16.41
CA TRP A 184 -3.45 -0.59 15.14
C TRP A 184 -2.48 -1.21 14.12
N ILE A 185 -1.62 -2.12 14.59
CA ILE A 185 -0.64 -2.81 13.74
C ILE A 185 -0.52 -4.30 14.06
N SER A 186 -0.17 -5.09 13.05
CA SER A 186 0.24 -6.48 13.23
C SER A 186 1.66 -6.56 13.80
N VAL A 187 1.87 -7.45 14.77
CA VAL A 187 3.13 -7.64 15.50
C VAL A 187 3.45 -9.13 15.61
N CYS A 188 4.74 -9.47 15.68
CA CYS A 188 5.18 -10.82 16.07
C CYS A 188 5.29 -10.95 17.58
N TYR A 189 5.47 -12.18 18.10
CA TYR A 189 5.59 -12.42 19.54
C TYR A 189 6.75 -11.65 20.20
N LYS A 190 7.86 -11.40 19.48
CA LYS A 190 8.97 -10.62 20.03
C LYS A 190 8.60 -9.15 20.19
N CYS A 191 7.89 -8.60 19.20
CA CYS A 191 7.38 -7.22 19.27
C CYS A 191 6.35 -7.07 20.39
N SER A 192 5.47 -8.06 20.59
CA SER A 192 4.50 -8.06 21.69
C SER A 192 5.16 -8.07 23.06
N ALA A 193 6.22 -8.86 23.23
CA ALA A 193 6.97 -8.96 24.49
C ALA A 193 7.91 -7.78 24.77
N THR A 194 8.23 -6.95 23.78
CA THR A 194 9.21 -5.86 23.90
C THR A 194 8.54 -4.49 23.76
N VAL A 195 8.46 -3.97 22.55
CA VAL A 195 7.99 -2.60 22.24
C VAL A 195 6.52 -2.42 22.60
N HIS A 196 5.71 -3.47 22.48
CA HIS A 196 4.28 -3.43 22.76
C HIS A 196 3.92 -4.11 24.09
N ASN A 197 4.90 -4.25 24.99
CA ASN A 197 4.64 -4.84 26.29
C ASN A 197 3.61 -3.99 27.07
N GLY A 198 2.56 -4.64 27.56
CA GLY A 198 1.45 -3.99 28.27
C GLY A 198 0.36 -3.40 27.37
N HIS A 199 0.49 -3.48 26.04
CA HIS A 199 -0.59 -3.12 25.12
C HIS A 199 -1.62 -4.24 25.00
N LYS A 200 -2.82 -3.89 24.50
CA LYS A 200 -3.89 -4.84 24.16
C LYS A 200 -3.54 -5.59 22.88
N ILE A 201 -3.09 -6.83 23.03
CA ILE A 201 -2.63 -7.70 21.95
C ILE A 201 -3.53 -8.93 21.85
N GLN A 202 -3.86 -9.32 20.63
CA GLN A 202 -4.78 -10.42 20.30
C GLN A 202 -4.18 -11.24 19.17
N GLU A 203 -4.51 -12.53 19.09
CA GLU A 203 -4.22 -13.32 17.89
C GLU A 203 -5.04 -12.80 16.71
N ILE A 204 -4.48 -12.85 15.50
CA ILE A 204 -5.19 -12.43 14.30
C ILE A 204 -6.17 -13.54 13.91
N ASP A 205 -7.45 -13.29 14.14
CA ASP A 205 -8.57 -14.11 13.68
C ASP A 205 -9.50 -13.32 12.74
N GLU A 206 -10.57 -13.97 12.27
CA GLU A 206 -11.57 -13.32 11.40
C GLU A 206 -12.27 -12.13 12.07
N GLY A 207 -12.46 -12.16 13.39
CA GLY A 207 -13.10 -11.09 14.14
C GLY A 207 -12.21 -9.84 14.21
N VAL A 208 -10.93 -10.01 14.53
CA VAL A 208 -9.94 -8.92 14.52
C VAL A 208 -9.79 -8.31 13.13
N LYS A 209 -9.79 -9.15 12.08
CA LYS A 209 -9.77 -8.68 10.68
C LYS A 209 -11.01 -7.85 10.35
N ALA A 210 -12.20 -8.34 10.71
CA ALA A 210 -13.47 -7.64 10.47
C ALA A 210 -13.53 -6.28 11.21
N ASP A 211 -13.08 -6.25 12.47
CA ASP A 211 -12.99 -5.01 13.25
C ASP A 211 -12.05 -3.99 12.59
N ALA A 212 -10.88 -4.44 12.12
CA ALA A 212 -9.90 -3.57 11.45
C ALA A 212 -10.44 -3.02 10.13
N ILE A 213 -11.16 -3.85 9.35
CA ILE A 213 -11.81 -3.42 8.10
C ILE A 213 -12.88 -2.37 8.41
N LYS A 214 -13.75 -2.64 9.39
CA LYS A 214 -14.82 -1.72 9.78
C LYS A 214 -14.27 -0.37 10.22
N GLU A 215 -13.22 -0.35 11.04
CA GLU A 215 -12.58 0.91 11.46
C GLU A 215 -12.07 1.72 10.25
N VAL A 216 -11.44 1.05 9.28
CA VAL A 216 -10.97 1.70 8.05
C VAL A 216 -12.14 2.24 7.23
N GLU A 217 -13.26 1.52 7.14
CA GLU A 217 -14.48 1.97 6.46
C GLU A 217 -15.10 3.18 7.15
N ASP A 218 -15.21 3.16 8.47
CA ASP A 218 -15.73 4.25 9.28
C ASP A 218 -14.85 5.50 9.13
N LEU A 219 -13.52 5.37 9.23
CA LEU A 219 -12.58 6.47 9.01
C LEU A 219 -12.67 7.01 7.57
N LYS A 220 -12.78 6.14 6.57
CA LYS A 220 -12.93 6.54 5.17
C LYS A 220 -14.21 7.34 4.95
N TYR A 221 -15.31 6.94 5.59
CA TYR A 221 -16.56 7.70 5.57
C TYR A 221 -16.36 9.08 6.18
N GLN A 222 -15.76 9.19 7.37
CA GLN A 222 -15.51 10.48 8.03
C GLN A 222 -14.61 11.41 7.21
N ILE A 223 -13.56 10.87 6.59
CA ILE A 223 -12.66 11.62 5.71
C ILE A 223 -13.43 12.14 4.49
N THR A 224 -14.24 11.29 3.85
CA THR A 224 -15.01 11.66 2.66
C THR A 224 -16.05 12.73 2.97
N TYR A 225 -16.76 12.57 4.08
CA TYR A 225 -17.75 13.55 4.56
C TYR A 225 -17.09 14.91 4.85
N THR A 226 -16.01 14.91 5.63
CA THR A 226 -15.27 16.13 5.97
C THR A 226 -14.70 16.82 4.74
N LYS A 227 -14.18 16.04 3.78
CA LYS A 227 -13.72 16.55 2.48
C LYS A 227 -14.84 17.28 1.74
N GLY A 228 -16.03 16.69 1.67
CA GLY A 228 -17.20 17.32 1.03
C GLY A 228 -17.56 18.66 1.66
N ASN A 229 -17.57 18.72 3.00
CA ASN A 229 -17.82 19.98 3.72
C ASN A 229 -16.75 21.04 3.38
N ILE A 230 -15.47 20.65 3.34
CA ILE A 230 -14.37 21.57 2.96
C ILE A 230 -14.55 22.08 1.53
N GLU A 231 -14.93 21.22 0.58
CA GLU A 231 -15.18 21.60 -0.81
C GLU A 231 -16.36 22.59 -0.92
N GLU A 232 -17.42 22.40 -0.15
CA GLU A 232 -18.54 23.34 -0.09
C GLU A 232 -18.12 24.70 0.46
N TYR A 233 -17.37 24.74 1.57
CA TYR A 233 -16.82 25.98 2.12
C TYR A 233 -15.90 26.69 1.13
N LEU A 234 -15.03 25.95 0.42
CA LEU A 234 -14.17 26.52 -0.62
C LEU A 234 -14.98 27.16 -1.74
N ASN A 235 -16.05 26.49 -2.22
CA ASN A 235 -16.92 27.03 -3.26
C ASN A 235 -17.62 28.32 -2.80
N SER A 236 -18.10 28.36 -1.55
CA SER A 236 -18.70 29.56 -0.94
C SER A 236 -17.71 30.73 -0.86
N LEU A 237 -16.46 30.45 -0.47
CA LEU A 237 -15.40 31.47 -0.41
C LEU A 237 -15.04 31.99 -1.81
N VAL A 238 -14.94 31.12 -2.82
CA VAL A 238 -14.68 31.51 -4.21
C VAL A 238 -15.80 32.41 -4.74
N PHE A 239 -17.07 32.07 -4.45
CA PHE A 239 -18.21 32.91 -4.82
C PHE A 239 -18.18 34.28 -4.13
N SER A 240 -17.83 34.31 -2.83
CA SER A 240 -17.73 35.55 -2.06
C SER A 240 -16.63 36.46 -2.58
N ILE A 241 -15.45 35.91 -2.91
CA ILE A 241 -14.35 36.65 -3.54
C ILE A 241 -14.79 37.26 -4.88
N SER A 242 -15.46 36.47 -5.72
CA SER A 242 -15.94 36.93 -7.03
C SER A 242 -16.94 38.09 -6.89
N THR A 243 -17.84 38.00 -5.92
CA THR A 243 -18.81 39.07 -5.61
C THR A 243 -18.11 40.35 -5.15
N LEU A 244 -17.12 40.24 -4.25
CA LEU A 244 -16.34 41.37 -3.78
C LEU A 244 -15.54 42.03 -4.92
N GLN A 245 -14.99 41.24 -5.85
CA GLN A 245 -14.30 41.76 -7.02
C GLN A 245 -15.23 42.59 -7.93
N ILE A 246 -16.43 42.08 -8.23
CA ILE A 246 -17.44 42.81 -9.03
C ILE A 246 -17.83 44.12 -8.33
N SER A 247 -18.11 44.08 -7.03
CA SER A 247 -18.47 45.28 -6.26
C SER A 247 -17.32 46.29 -6.21
N THR A 248 -16.07 45.83 -6.13
CA THR A 248 -14.89 46.70 -6.12
C THR A 248 -14.78 47.42 -7.46
N HIS A 249 -14.89 46.69 -8.58
CA HIS A 249 -14.85 47.27 -9.93
C HIS A 249 -15.97 48.31 -10.12
N ALA A 250 -17.20 47.97 -9.77
CA ALA A 250 -18.34 48.88 -9.90
C ALA A 250 -18.18 50.15 -9.04
N THR A 251 -17.52 50.06 -7.89
CA THR A 251 -17.22 51.23 -7.06
C THR A 251 -16.11 52.08 -7.68
N CYS A 252 -15.06 51.47 -8.24
CA CYS A 252 -14.02 52.18 -9.00
C CYS A 252 -14.62 52.95 -10.19
N ASP A 253 -15.47 52.30 -11.01
CA ASP A 253 -16.13 52.95 -12.14
C ASP A 253 -16.96 54.17 -11.70
N LYS A 254 -17.70 54.05 -10.59
CA LYS A 254 -18.48 55.17 -10.03
C LYS A 254 -17.60 56.32 -9.54
N ILE A 255 -16.44 56.02 -8.97
CA ILE A 255 -15.48 57.04 -8.53
C ILE A 255 -14.92 57.78 -9.74
N ASP A 256 -14.52 57.05 -10.79
CA ASP A 256 -14.00 57.65 -12.03
C ASP A 256 -15.04 58.54 -12.72
N ASP A 257 -16.30 58.09 -12.80
CA ASP A 257 -17.42 58.86 -13.30
C ASP A 257 -17.64 60.16 -12.50
N HIS A 258 -17.55 60.07 -11.17
CA HIS A 258 -17.71 61.24 -10.29
C HIS A 258 -16.57 62.25 -10.48
N ILE A 259 -15.32 61.77 -10.55
CA ILE A 259 -14.15 62.62 -10.84
C ILE A 259 -14.30 63.29 -12.21
N ALA A 260 -14.73 62.56 -13.24
CA ALA A 260 -14.94 63.10 -14.58
C ALA A 260 -15.98 64.23 -14.58
N LYS A 261 -17.11 64.04 -13.88
CA LYS A 261 -18.15 65.08 -13.70
C LYS A 261 -17.61 66.32 -12.99
N MET A 262 -16.90 66.15 -11.87
CA MET A 262 -16.28 67.26 -11.15
C MET A 262 -15.29 68.05 -12.04
N CYS A 263 -14.45 67.35 -12.80
CA CYS A 263 -13.52 67.97 -13.75
C CYS A 263 -14.25 68.77 -14.85
N GLN A 264 -15.38 68.27 -15.37
CA GLN A 264 -16.19 69.00 -16.34
C GLN A 264 -16.83 70.26 -15.75
N GLU A 265 -17.36 70.20 -14.53
CA GLU A 265 -17.92 71.37 -13.86
C GLU A 265 -16.87 72.45 -13.59
N LEU A 266 -15.67 72.04 -13.14
CA LEU A 266 -14.55 72.97 -12.94
C LEU A 266 -14.13 73.64 -14.25
N LYS A 267 -14.06 72.91 -15.36
CA LYS A 267 -13.78 73.47 -16.68
C LYS A 267 -14.82 74.51 -17.09
N LYS A 268 -16.11 74.18 -16.97
CA LYS A 268 -17.22 75.12 -17.28
C LYS A 268 -17.14 76.40 -16.44
N LYS A 269 -16.93 76.29 -15.13
CA LYS A 269 -16.77 77.46 -14.25
C LYS A 269 -15.55 78.29 -14.61
N GLY A 270 -14.45 77.63 -14.98
CA GLY A 270 -13.23 78.31 -15.43
C GLY A 270 -13.38 79.06 -16.76
N GLU A 271 -14.22 78.57 -17.68
CA GLU A 271 -14.54 79.27 -18.94
C GLU A 271 -15.37 80.53 -18.70
N ILE A 272 -16.39 80.45 -17.82
CA ILE A 272 -17.23 81.60 -17.45
C ILE A 272 -16.38 82.73 -16.84
N LEU A 273 -15.44 82.40 -15.95
CA LEU A 273 -14.56 83.37 -15.31
C LEU A 273 -13.56 84.04 -16.27
N LYS A 274 -13.36 83.52 -17.49
CA LYS A 274 -12.49 84.14 -18.50
C LYS A 274 -13.22 85.13 -19.41
N THR A 275 -14.55 85.11 -19.40
CA THR A 275 -15.41 85.92 -20.26
C THR A 275 -15.97 87.18 -19.58
N ASP A 276 -15.78 87.31 -18.27
CA ASP A 276 -16.04 88.52 -17.46
C ASP A 276 -14.72 89.28 -17.20
#